data_AF-A0A4Y1ZU34-F1
#
_entry.id   AF-A0A4Y1ZU34-F1
#
_cell.length_a   1.000
_cell.length_b   1.000
_cell.length_c   1.000
_cell.angle_alpha   90.00
_cell.angle_beta   90.00
_cell.angle_gamma   90.00
#
_symmetry.space_group_name_H-M   'P 1'
#
loop_
_entity.id
_entity.type
_entity.pdbx_description
1 polymer ?
#
loop_
_entity_poly.entity_id
_entity_poly.type
_entity_poly.pdbx_seq_one_letter_code
_entity_poly.pdbx_strand_id
1 'polypeptide(L)'
;VPHVAVICSVIGKFGSTSSFMAIYLQSSELYPTPVRSISMGITGAVGCVAIVIAPYIVYLAVIAKYIPFLIIGLVAVLASFSGTFLPETLDEILPQTIQDGETFGKDQKYFSMSW
;
A
#
# COMPACT_ATOMS: atom_id res chain seq x y z
N VAL A 1 -22.06 -22.64 -5.80
CA VAL A 1 -21.93 -21.23 -6.26
C VAL A 1 -21.60 -20.23 -5.14
N PRO A 2 -22.24 -20.22 -3.95
CA PRO A 2 -21.92 -19.24 -2.89
C PRO A 2 -20.53 -19.45 -2.26
N HIS A 3 -20.09 -20.71 -2.13
CA HIS A 3 -18.76 -21.01 -1.54
C HIS A 3 -17.60 -20.42 -2.34
N VAL A 4 -17.68 -20.39 -3.68
CA VAL A 4 -16.62 -19.82 -4.54
C VAL A 4 -16.49 -18.32 -4.32
N ALA A 5 -17.62 -17.59 -4.26
CA ALA A 5 -17.62 -16.16 -4.00
C ALA A 5 -17.07 -15.82 -2.60
N VAL A 6 -17.41 -16.63 -1.59
CA VAL A 6 -16.89 -16.46 -0.23
C VAL A 6 -15.39 -16.69 -0.19
N ILE A 7 -14.89 -17.78 -0.79
CA ILE A 7 -13.45 -18.07 -0.84
C ILE A 7 -12.69 -16.94 -1.53
N CYS A 8 -13.16 -16.46 -2.69
CA CYS A 8 -12.54 -15.31 -3.37
C CYS A 8 -12.55 -14.05 -2.51
N SER A 9 -13.64 -13.77 -1.79
CA SER A 9 -13.72 -12.59 -0.92
C SER A 9 -12.76 -12.67 0.28
N VAL A 10 -12.57 -13.86 0.85
CA VAL A 10 -11.66 -14.09 1.98
C VAL A 10 -10.22 -13.94 1.53
N ILE A 11 -9.85 -14.48 0.37
CA ILE A 11 -8.50 -14.31 -0.20
C ILE A 11 -8.21 -12.83 -0.47
N GLY A 12 -9.16 -12.11 -1.07
CA GLY A 12 -9.00 -10.67 -1.33
C GLY A 12 -8.85 -9.85 -0.05
N LYS A 13 -9.65 -10.16 0.98
CA LYS A 13 -9.56 -9.49 2.29
C LYS A 13 -8.25 -9.80 3.02
N PHE A 14 -7.81 -11.06 2.96
CA PHE A 14 -6.54 -11.48 3.55
C PHE A 14 -5.36 -10.77 2.89
N GLY A 15 -5.30 -10.77 1.56
CA GLY A 15 -4.25 -10.08 0.81
C GLY A 15 -4.20 -8.58 1.13
N SER A 16 -5.36 -7.91 1.10
CA SER A 16 -5.45 -6.48 1.42
C SER A 16 -4.96 -6.16 2.84
N THR A 17 -5.27 -7.02 3.81
CA THR A 17 -4.86 -6.84 5.22
C THR A 17 -3.35 -7.05 5.38
N SER A 18 -2.79 -8.08 4.74
CA SER A 18 -1.35 -8.36 4.75
C SER A 18 -0.55 -7.22 4.11
N SER A 19 -0.97 -6.72 2.95
CA SER A 19 -0.34 -5.57 2.30
C SER A 19 -0.37 -4.31 3.17
N PHE A 20 -1.50 -4.06 3.87
CA PHE A 20 -1.59 -2.92 4.78
C PHE A 20 -0.61 -3.02 5.96
N MET A 21 -0.44 -4.22 6.54
CA MET A 21 0.55 -4.42 7.60
C MET A 21 1.99 -4.27 7.09
N ALA A 22 2.30 -4.78 5.89
CA ALA A 22 3.63 -4.65 5.29
C ALA A 22 4.00 -3.18 5.06
N ILE A 23 3.11 -2.39 4.44
CA ILE A 23 3.33 -0.95 4.22
C ILE A 23 3.51 -0.22 5.54
N TYR A 24 2.71 -0.56 6.56
CA TYR A 24 2.81 0.04 7.88
C TYR A 24 4.15 -0.27 8.55
N LEU A 25 4.64 -1.51 8.42
CA LEU A 25 5.94 -1.92 8.92
C LEU A 25 7.08 -1.23 8.16
N GLN A 26 7.07 -1.22 6.84
CA GLN A 26 8.09 -0.51 6.05
C GLN A 26 8.09 0.99 6.34
N SER A 27 6.91 1.60 6.51
CA SER A 27 6.82 3.00 6.97
C SER A 27 7.43 3.19 8.36
N SER A 28 7.37 2.18 9.23
CA SER A 28 7.98 2.25 10.54
C SER A 28 9.51 2.16 10.54
N GLU A 29 10.08 1.56 9.49
CA GLU A 29 11.51 1.30 9.33
C GLU A 29 12.20 2.37 8.47
N LEU A 30 11.52 2.88 7.44
CA LEU A 30 12.02 3.91 6.52
C LEU A 30 11.97 5.33 7.11
N TYR A 31 10.97 5.62 7.96
CA TYR A 31 10.76 6.98 8.48
C TYR A 31 11.33 7.11 9.90
N PRO A 32 12.35 7.96 10.14
CA PRO A 32 12.83 8.24 11.49
C PRO A 32 11.74 8.86 12.37
N THR A 33 11.86 8.69 13.69
CA THR A 33 10.86 9.07 14.72
C THR A 33 10.17 10.42 14.52
N PRO A 34 10.84 11.53 14.13
CA PRO A 34 10.15 12.82 13.92
C PRO A 34 9.28 12.89 12.66
N VAL A 35 9.58 12.13 11.61
CA VAL A 35 8.81 12.17 10.35
C VAL A 35 7.74 11.07 10.28
N ARG A 36 7.86 10.02 11.12
CA ARG A 36 6.89 8.93 11.19
C ARG A 36 5.49 9.36 11.62
N SER A 37 5.37 10.25 12.61
CA SER A 37 4.06 10.75 13.06
C SER A 37 3.36 11.59 11.98
N ILE A 38 4.15 12.37 11.23
CA ILE A 38 3.68 13.20 10.11
C ILE A 38 3.22 12.33 8.95
N SER A 39 4.00 11.30 8.57
CA SER A 39 3.63 10.39 7.47
C SER A 39 2.36 9.59 7.77
N MET A 40 2.18 9.14 9.02
CA MET A 40 0.94 8.51 9.46
C MET A 40 -0.25 9.49 9.40
N GLY A 41 -0.05 10.75 9.79
CA GLY A 41 -1.08 11.80 9.67
C GLY A 41 -1.50 12.09 8.23
N ILE A 42 -0.53 12.19 7.31
CA ILE A 42 -0.78 12.41 5.88
C ILE A 42 -1.51 11.21 5.28
N THR A 43 -1.07 9.98 5.58
CA THR A 43 -1.75 8.76 5.13
C THR A 43 -3.20 8.72 5.61
N GLY A 44 -3.45 9.12 6.86
CA GLY A 44 -4.79 9.27 7.40
C GLY A 44 -5.64 10.29 6.62
N ALA A 45 -5.08 11.47 6.31
CA ALA A 45 -5.77 12.48 5.52
C ALA A 45 -6.11 12.01 4.10
N VAL A 46 -5.18 11.32 3.43
CA VAL A 46 -5.42 10.70 2.11
C VAL A 46 -6.51 9.62 2.21
N GLY A 47 -6.50 8.83 3.29
CA GLY A 47 -7.57 7.87 3.59
C GLY A 47 -8.95 8.53 3.70
N CYS A 48 -9.04 9.68 4.37
CA CYS A 48 -10.28 10.45 4.46
C CYS A 48 -10.77 10.89 3.07
N VAL A 49 -9.88 11.37 2.20
CA VAL A 49 -10.24 11.73 0.81
C VAL A 49 -10.76 10.51 0.05
N ALA A 50 -10.12 9.35 0.19
CA ALA A 50 -10.59 8.11 -0.42
C ALA A 50 -11.99 7.70 0.08
N ILE A 51 -12.29 7.88 1.38
CA ILE A 51 -13.61 7.61 1.97
C ILE A 51 -14.67 8.53 1.37
N VAL A 52 -14.36 9.82 1.16
CA VAL A 52 -15.29 10.78 0.52
C VAL A 52 -15.56 10.41 -0.94
N ILE A 53 -14.56 9.92 -1.67
CA ILE A 53 -14.66 9.53 -3.08
C ILE A 53 -15.38 8.17 -3.25
N ALA A 54 -15.24 7.25 -2.29
CA ALA A 54 -15.82 5.90 -2.35
C ALA A 54 -17.31 5.83 -2.73
N PRO A 55 -18.25 6.59 -2.11
CA PRO A 55 -19.65 6.55 -2.48
C PRO A 55 -19.92 7.04 -3.91
N TYR A 56 -19.10 7.94 -4.46
CA TYR A 56 -19.23 8.37 -5.86
C TYR A 56 -18.87 7.26 -6.84
N ILE A 57 -17.82 6.48 -6.54
CA ILE A 57 -17.42 5.32 -7.34
C ILE A 57 -18.53 4.25 -7.31
N VAL A 58 -19.11 4.01 -6.13
CA VAL A 58 -20.23 3.06 -5.97
C VAL A 58 -21.50 3.55 -6.66
N TYR A 59 -21.77 4.87 -6.64
CA TYR A 59 -22.90 5.45 -7.36
C TYR A 59 -22.80 5.23 -8.88
N LEU A 60 -21.59 5.25 -9.44
CA LEU A 60 -21.34 4.95 -10.85
C LEU A 60 -21.74 3.50 -11.23
N ALA A 61 -21.91 2.61 -10.24
CA ALA A 61 -22.38 1.24 -10.44
C ALA A 61 -23.85 1.13 -10.86
N VAL A 62 -24.63 2.23 -10.76
CA VAL A 62 -26.04 2.28 -11.20
C VAL A 62 -26.15 2.06 -12.71
N ILE A 63 -25.15 2.47 -13.49
CA ILE A 63 -25.11 2.26 -14.95
C ILE A 63 -24.66 0.83 -15.26
N ALA A 64 -23.60 0.35 -14.60
CA ALA A 64 -23.19 -1.04 -14.70
C ALA A 64 -22.40 -1.53 -13.48
N LYS A 65 -22.77 -2.72 -12.98
CA LYS A 65 -22.25 -3.30 -11.73
C LYS A 65 -20.76 -3.67 -11.77
N TYR A 66 -20.16 -3.80 -12.95
CA TYR A 66 -18.73 -4.16 -13.13
C TYR A 66 -17.77 -2.96 -13.09
N ILE A 67 -18.26 -1.73 -13.34
CA ILE A 67 -17.46 -0.50 -13.38
C ILE A 67 -16.72 -0.23 -12.06
N PRO A 68 -17.36 -0.25 -10.87
CA PRO A 68 -16.65 0.03 -9.61
C PRO A 68 -15.57 -1.02 -9.32
N PHE A 69 -15.81 -2.29 -9.66
CA PHE A 69 -14.82 -3.35 -9.47
C PHE A 69 -13.59 -3.14 -10.34
N LEU A 70 -13.77 -2.70 -11.59
CA LEU A 70 -12.64 -2.36 -12.47
C LEU A 70 -11.84 -1.17 -11.94
N ILE A 71 -12.50 -0.11 -11.48
CA ILE A 71 -11.82 1.08 -10.95
C ILE A 71 -10.98 0.72 -9.72
N ILE A 72 -11.59 0.04 -8.74
CA ILE A 72 -10.90 -0.37 -7.51
C ILE A 72 -9.76 -1.35 -7.84
N GLY A 73 -9.99 -2.29 -8.76
CA GLY A 73 -8.97 -3.23 -9.22
C GLY A 73 -7.78 -2.54 -9.89
N LEU A 74 -8.03 -1.58 -10.79
CA LEU A 74 -6.97 -0.81 -11.46
C LEU A 74 -6.15 0.01 -10.45
N VAL A 75 -6.81 0.68 -9.51
CA VAL A 75 -6.12 1.43 -8.44
C VAL A 75 -5.27 0.49 -7.58
N ALA A 76 -5.77 -0.71 -7.25
CA ALA A 76 -5.02 -1.70 -6.50
C ALA A 76 -3.78 -2.21 -7.25
N VAL A 77 -3.89 -2.44 -8.57
CA VAL A 77 -2.75 -2.84 -9.42
C VAL A 77 -1.71 -1.72 -9.48
N LEU A 78 -2.14 -0.46 -9.67
CA LEU A 78 -1.23 0.68 -9.68
C LEU A 78 -0.54 0.87 -8.32
N ALA A 79 -1.26 0.68 -7.22
CA ALA A 79 -0.71 0.74 -5.87
C ALA A 79 0.32 -0.38 -5.63
N SER A 80 0.01 -1.61 -6.05
CA SER A 80 0.94 -2.74 -5.96
C SER A 80 2.20 -2.52 -6.80
N PHE A 81 2.05 -2.02 -8.01
CA PHE A 81 3.19 -1.72 -8.90
C PHE A 81 4.08 -0.62 -8.32
N SER A 82 3.49 0.41 -7.72
CA SER A 82 4.22 1.45 -7.00
C SER A 82 4.97 0.89 -5.78
N GLY A 83 4.39 -0.10 -5.10
CA GLY A 83 5.03 -0.81 -3.99
C GLY A 83 6.28 -1.59 -4.40
N THR A 84 6.35 -2.11 -5.63
CA THR A 84 7.55 -2.78 -6.17
C THR A 84 8.71 -1.80 -6.38
N PHE A 85 8.45 -0.50 -6.46
CA PHE A 85 9.49 0.52 -6.59
C PHE A 85 10.16 0.88 -5.26
N LEU A 86 9.60 0.39 -4.13
CA LEU A 86 10.17 0.61 -2.81
C LEU A 86 11.38 -0.32 -2.62
N PRO A 87 12.55 0.20 -2.21
CA PRO A 87 13.69 -0.64 -1.89
C PRO A 87 13.33 -1.59 -0.74
N GLU A 88 13.78 -2.85 -0.83
CA GLU A 88 13.61 -3.79 0.27
C GLU A 88 14.36 -3.28 1.51
N THR A 89 13.69 -3.33 2.67
CA THR A 89 14.27 -2.98 3.98
C THR A 89 14.89 -4.17 4.70
N LEU A 90 14.88 -5.36 4.08
CA LEU A 90 15.40 -6.59 4.66
C LEU A 90 16.95 -6.51 4.72
N ASP A 91 17.53 -6.69 5.91
CA ASP A 91 18.98 -6.73 6.18
C ASP A 91 19.77 -5.39 6.06
N GLU A 92 19.09 -4.25 5.95
CA GLU A 92 19.71 -2.92 5.95
C GLU A 92 19.73 -2.29 7.36
N ILE A 93 20.79 -1.55 7.69
CA ILE A 93 20.92 -0.88 9.00
C ILE A 93 19.91 0.27 9.02
N LEU A 94 18.91 0.17 9.90
CA LEU A 94 17.84 1.17 9.98
C LEU A 94 18.42 2.59 10.22
N PRO A 95 18.12 3.56 9.34
CA PRO A 95 18.61 4.91 9.46
C PRO A 95 18.02 5.57 10.72
N GLN A 96 18.85 5.81 11.73
CA GLN A 96 18.41 6.46 12.96
C GLN A 96 18.35 7.99 12.85
N THR A 97 18.95 8.56 11.80
CA THR A 97 19.05 10.01 11.57
C THR A 97 18.52 10.42 10.20
N ILE A 98 18.07 11.67 10.06
CA ILE A 98 17.57 12.22 8.78
C ILE A 98 18.66 12.17 7.69
N GLN A 99 19.93 12.34 8.07
CA GLN A 99 21.08 12.27 7.16
C GLN A 99 21.36 10.83 6.67
N ASP A 100 21.13 9.81 7.50
CA ASP A 100 21.20 8.42 7.03
C ASP A 100 20.06 8.10 6.06
N GLY A 101 18.86 8.67 6.28
CA GLY A 101 17.72 8.54 5.37
C GLY A 101 17.97 9.12 3.97
N GLU A 102 18.78 10.18 3.82
CA GLU A 102 19.19 10.73 2.50
C GLU A 102 20.23 9.87 1.76
N THR A 103 20.88 8.95 2.47
CA THR A 103 21.86 8.01 1.92
C THR A 103 21.25 6.62 1.69
N PHE A 104 20.16 6.32 2.40
CA PHE A 104 19.37 5.10 2.27
C PHE A 104 18.77 4.97 0.87
N GLY A 105 19.16 3.92 0.13
CA GLY A 105 18.66 3.62 -1.22
C GLY A 105 19.52 4.10 -2.39
N LYS A 106 20.69 4.74 -2.18
CA LYS A 106 21.62 5.08 -3.28
C LYS A 106 22.33 3.87 -3.90
N ASP A 107 22.50 2.79 -3.15
CA ASP A 107 23.25 1.58 -3.57
C ASP A 107 22.38 0.31 -3.70
N GLN A 108 21.06 0.42 -3.53
CA GLN A 108 20.16 -0.73 -3.53
C GLN A 108 19.65 -1.06 -4.95
N LYS A 109 19.90 -2.29 -5.41
CA LYS A 109 19.37 -2.81 -6.68
C LYS A 109 17.92 -3.26 -6.50
N TYR A 110 17.01 -2.70 -7.30
CA TYR A 110 15.56 -2.97 -7.32
C TYR A 110 15.12 -4.45 -7.38
N PHE A 111 16.02 -5.36 -7.77
CA PHE A 111 15.75 -6.78 -7.98
C PHE A 111 16.87 -7.64 -7.37
N SER A 112 17.24 -7.41 -6.11
CA SER A 112 18.05 -8.40 -5.38
C SER A 112 17.18 -9.57 -4.96
N MET A 113 16.77 -10.40 -5.92
CA MET A 113 16.15 -11.70 -5.65
C MET A 113 17.24 -12.61 -5.08
N SER A 114 17.42 -12.59 -3.76
CA SER A 114 18.22 -13.57 -3.04
C SER A 114 17.47 -14.90 -3.10
N TRP A 115 18.02 -15.88 -3.83
CA TRP A 115 17.55 -17.26 -3.86
C TRP A 115 18.22 -18.05 -2.74
#